data_AF-A0A7J6P839-F1
#
_entry.id   AF-A0A7J6P839-F1
#
_cell.length_a   1.000
_cell.length_b   1.000
_cell.length_c   1.000
_cell.angle_alpha   90.00
_cell.angle_beta   90.00
_cell.angle_gamma   90.00
#
_symmetry.space_group_name_H-M   'P 1'
#
loop_
_entity.id
_entity.type
_entity.pdbx_description
1 polymer ?
#
loop_
_entity_poly.entity_id
_entity_poly.type
_entity_poly.pdbx_seq_one_letter_code
_entity_poly.pdbx_strand_id
1 'polypeptide(L)'
;MSSLLRNCPRGVPRHVQRIGYISTSETLNQKILRWLDVTGMLTRWHSRREFILDMDPYFRKNSGMWTEWERKTLLFLFYCCTLATPYSAYLDLQELKHQGTKPPRPVSLESRFMNQRRYDFTWMHPQDKFCSECRPVELECKKMCFDRYRSMDYRMYGFQRPRIQTFYSFSTW
;
A
#
# COMPACT_ATOMS: atom_id res chain seq x y z
N MET A 1 28.43 -33.53 45.21
CA MET A 1 28.20 -32.76 43.96
C MET A 1 27.16 -33.48 43.13
N SER A 2 25.92 -33.47 43.61
CA SER A 2 24.92 -34.47 43.21
C SER A 2 23.52 -33.88 43.42
N SER A 3 23.03 -33.06 42.48
CA SER A 3 21.60 -32.64 42.48
C SER A 3 21.06 -31.88 41.25
N LEU A 4 21.79 -31.68 40.15
CA LEU A 4 21.32 -30.79 39.05
C LEU A 4 20.72 -31.47 37.81
N LEU A 5 20.24 -32.73 37.90
CA LEU A 5 19.72 -33.47 36.74
C LEU A 5 18.33 -34.10 36.95
N ARG A 6 17.41 -33.48 37.71
CA ARG A 6 16.10 -34.13 37.98
C ARG A 6 14.82 -33.48 37.47
N ASN A 7 14.79 -32.24 36.98
CA ASN A 7 13.53 -31.65 36.54
C ASN A 7 13.58 -31.17 35.09
N CYS A 8 13.58 -32.13 34.17
CA CYS A 8 13.29 -31.85 32.76
C CYS A 8 12.03 -32.62 32.37
N PRO A 9 10.87 -31.95 32.16
CA PRO A 9 9.65 -32.63 31.74
C PRO A 9 9.86 -33.23 30.35
N ARG A 10 9.84 -34.57 30.30
CA ARG A 10 9.98 -35.40 29.10
C ARG A 10 8.76 -35.17 28.22
N GLY A 11 8.91 -34.44 27.12
CA GLY A 11 7.83 -34.30 26.13
C GLY A 11 7.89 -33.10 25.18
N VAL A 12 8.88 -32.20 25.27
CA VAL A 12 8.96 -31.05 24.37
C VAL A 12 9.95 -31.31 23.23
N PRO A 13 9.57 -31.14 21.95
CA PRO A 13 10.51 -31.23 20.84
C PRO A 13 11.68 -30.24 21.04
N ARG A 14 12.91 -30.74 20.88
CA ARG A 14 14.17 -30.09 21.31
C ARG A 14 14.49 -28.75 20.64
N HIS A 15 13.73 -28.29 19.64
CA HIS A 15 14.08 -27.10 18.86
C HIS A 15 13.41 -25.80 19.32
N VAL A 16 12.45 -25.85 20.24
CA VAL A 16 11.73 -24.66 20.73
C VAL A 16 11.67 -24.68 22.25
N GLN A 17 12.85 -24.79 22.89
CA GLN A 17 12.95 -24.40 24.30
C GLN A 17 12.96 -22.88 24.37
N ARG A 18 11.75 -22.33 24.35
CA ARG A 18 11.32 -21.18 25.16
C ARG A 18 12.36 -20.05 25.25
N ILE A 19 12.38 -19.17 24.24
CA ILE A 19 13.00 -17.84 24.32
C ILE A 19 12.18 -17.01 25.31
N GLY A 20 12.34 -17.31 26.59
CA GLY A 20 11.50 -16.79 27.67
C GLY A 20 12.10 -17.05 29.05
N TYR A 21 13.42 -17.26 29.12
CA TYR A 21 14.17 -17.17 30.36
C TYR A 21 14.73 -15.76 30.45
N ILE A 22 14.21 -14.94 31.36
CA ILE A 22 14.95 -13.76 31.82
C ILE A 22 16.09 -14.34 32.68
N SER A 23 17.20 -14.70 32.05
CA SER A 23 18.42 -15.00 32.78
C SER A 23 19.13 -13.68 33.06
N THR A 24 19.66 -13.53 34.27
CA THR A 24 20.41 -12.33 34.68
C THR A 24 21.73 -12.16 33.90
N SER A 25 22.10 -13.13 33.06
CA SER A 25 23.25 -13.11 32.16
C SER A 25 22.88 -13.76 30.81
N GLU A 26 22.12 -13.04 29.97
CA GLU A 26 21.85 -13.47 28.59
C GLU A 26 23.09 -13.25 27.71
N THR A 27 23.42 -14.23 26.86
CA THR A 27 24.46 -14.04 25.82
C THR A 27 23.97 -13.08 24.74
N LEU A 28 24.88 -12.38 24.06
CA LEU A 28 24.52 -11.45 22.96
C LEU A 28 23.66 -12.14 21.88
N ASN A 29 23.94 -13.41 21.57
CA ASN A 29 23.18 -14.18 20.59
C ASN A 29 21.75 -14.46 21.05
N GLN A 30 21.55 -14.80 22.32
CA GLN A 30 20.21 -14.99 22.89
C GLN A 30 19.42 -13.68 22.85
N LYS A 31 20.08 -12.56 23.16
CA LYS A 31 19.49 -11.23 23.09
C LYS A 31 19.08 -10.88 21.66
N ILE A 32 19.96 -11.11 20.67
CA ILE A 32 19.65 -10.85 19.24
C ILE A 32 18.47 -11.72 18.78
N LEU A 33 18.49 -13.02 19.06
CA LEU A 33 17.41 -13.93 18.66
C LEU A 33 16.07 -13.55 19.30
N ARG A 34 16.09 -13.09 20.55
CA ARG A 34 14.89 -12.60 21.24
C ARG A 34 14.34 -11.34 20.57
N TRP A 35 15.20 -10.37 20.26
CA TRP A 35 14.79 -9.14 19.57
C TRP A 35 14.30 -9.38 18.15
N LEU A 36 14.89 -10.34 17.44
CA LEU A 36 14.43 -10.78 16.13
C LEU A 36 13.05 -11.46 16.19
N ASP A 37 12.70 -12.09 17.30
CA ASP A 37 11.41 -12.79 17.48
C ASP A 37 10.38 -12.01 18.32
N VAL A 38 10.57 -10.70 18.56
CA VAL A 38 9.59 -9.88 19.29
C VAL A 38 8.22 -9.89 18.61
N THR A 39 8.18 -10.02 17.28
CA THR A 39 6.96 -10.10 16.48
C THR A 39 6.47 -11.54 16.29
N GLY A 40 7.15 -12.54 16.86
CA GLY A 40 6.85 -13.96 16.69
C GLY A 40 7.15 -14.51 15.29
N MET A 41 7.89 -13.76 14.46
CA MET A 41 8.16 -14.13 13.07
C MET A 41 9.00 -15.41 12.95
N LEU A 42 10.06 -15.55 13.75
CA LEU A 42 10.89 -16.74 13.76
C LEU A 42 10.12 -17.94 14.33
N THR A 43 9.31 -17.71 15.37
CA THR A 43 8.44 -18.74 15.94
C THR A 43 7.44 -19.28 14.90
N ARG A 44 6.76 -18.39 14.15
CA ARG A 44 5.84 -18.78 13.07
C ARG A 44 6.55 -19.43 11.89
N TRP A 45 7.78 -19.01 11.57
CA TRP A 45 8.56 -19.59 10.48
C TRP A 45 8.83 -21.08 10.69
N HIS A 46 9.21 -21.44 11.92
CA HIS A 46 9.57 -22.81 12.29
C HIS A 46 8.38 -23.67 12.73
N SER A 47 7.34 -23.10 13.35
CA SER A 47 6.18 -23.85 13.84
C SER A 47 4.92 -23.57 13.04
N ARG A 48 4.44 -24.59 12.31
CA ARG A 48 3.13 -24.54 11.64
C ARG A 48 1.99 -24.40 12.63
N ARG A 49 2.10 -25.02 13.81
CA ARG A 49 1.06 -24.96 14.85
C ARG A 49 0.83 -23.53 15.32
N GLU A 50 1.91 -22.82 15.65
CA GLU A 50 1.81 -21.43 16.13
C GLU A 50 1.24 -20.51 15.03
N PHE A 51 1.64 -20.73 13.78
CA PHE A 51 1.06 -20.02 12.64
C PHE A 51 -0.46 -20.21 12.51
N ILE A 52 -0.95 -21.45 12.65
CA ILE A 52 -2.38 -21.78 12.57
C ILE A 52 -3.16 -21.20 13.76
N LEU A 53 -2.54 -21.16 14.94
CA LEU A 53 -3.16 -20.61 16.15
C LEU A 53 -3.31 -19.09 16.07
N ASP A 54 -2.35 -18.39 15.45
CA ASP A 54 -2.42 -16.94 15.27
C ASP A 54 -3.39 -16.48 14.18
N MET A 55 -3.84 -17.38 13.31
CA MET A 55 -4.83 -17.08 12.29
C MET A 55 -6.25 -16.98 12.86
N ASP A 56 -7.04 -16.09 12.27
CA ASP A 56 -8.48 -15.96 12.55
C ASP A 56 -9.19 -17.32 12.35
N PRO A 57 -10.23 -17.63 13.15
CA PRO A 57 -10.82 -18.97 13.19
C PRO A 57 -11.41 -19.39 11.83
N TYR A 58 -11.88 -18.43 11.04
CA TYR A 58 -12.35 -18.67 9.67
C TYR A 58 -11.23 -19.18 8.75
N PHE A 59 -10.06 -18.52 8.78
CA PHE A 59 -8.92 -18.88 7.94
C PHE A 59 -8.19 -20.12 8.43
N ARG A 60 -8.30 -20.44 9.73
CA ARG A 60 -7.69 -21.63 10.35
C ARG A 60 -8.11 -22.93 9.64
N LYS A 61 -9.38 -23.06 9.25
CA LYS A 61 -9.89 -24.23 8.53
C LYS A 61 -9.14 -24.46 7.21
N ASN A 62 -8.86 -23.39 6.45
CA ASN A 62 -8.26 -23.47 5.12
C ASN A 62 -6.73 -23.56 5.19
N SER A 63 -6.12 -23.09 6.28
CA SER A 63 -4.66 -23.11 6.50
C SER A 63 -4.04 -24.52 6.55
N GLY A 64 -4.86 -25.55 6.78
CA GLY A 64 -4.44 -26.95 6.69
C GLY A 64 -4.08 -27.37 5.26
N MET A 65 -4.63 -26.70 4.25
CA MET A 65 -4.41 -27.03 2.83
C MET A 65 -3.12 -26.44 2.26
N TRP A 66 -2.50 -25.48 2.96
CA TRP A 66 -1.29 -24.82 2.46
C TRP A 66 -0.07 -25.71 2.56
N THR A 67 0.73 -25.72 1.51
CA THR A 67 2.05 -26.37 1.53
C THR A 67 3.02 -25.58 2.43
N GLU A 68 4.08 -26.24 2.92
CA GLU A 68 5.08 -25.55 3.75
C GLU A 68 5.82 -24.44 2.99
N TRP A 69 5.97 -24.59 1.67
CA TRP A 69 6.56 -23.55 0.82
C TRP A 69 5.66 -22.31 0.74
N GLU A 70 4.36 -22.49 0.42
CA GLU A 70 3.40 -21.37 0.34
C GLU A 70 3.31 -20.61 1.67
N ARG A 71 3.27 -21.34 2.79
CA ARG A 71 3.23 -20.74 4.13
C ARG A 71 4.45 -19.85 4.40
N LYS A 72 5.66 -20.33 4.10
CA LYS A 72 6.90 -19.57 4.29
C LYS A 72 6.98 -18.38 3.35
N THR A 73 6.56 -18.54 2.09
CA THR A 73 6.50 -17.42 1.13
C THR A 73 5.54 -16.34 1.61
N LEU A 74 4.34 -16.70 2.12
CA LEU A 74 3.40 -15.74 2.69
C LEU A 74 3.96 -15.03 3.93
N LEU A 75 4.61 -15.75 4.84
CA LEU A 75 5.26 -15.16 6.01
C LEU A 75 6.38 -14.19 5.62
N PHE A 76 7.17 -14.53 4.60
CA PHE A 76 8.22 -13.66 4.08
C PHE A 76 7.63 -12.39 3.46
N LEU A 77 6.60 -12.53 2.63
CA LEU A 77 5.91 -11.40 2.00
C LEU A 77 5.30 -10.46 3.06
N PHE A 78 4.61 -11.02 4.04
CA PHE A 78 4.05 -10.26 5.16
C PHE A 78 5.14 -9.45 5.86
N TYR A 79 6.29 -10.07 6.14
CA TYR A 79 7.41 -9.38 6.77
C TYR A 79 7.95 -8.23 5.91
N CYS A 80 8.18 -8.46 4.61
CA CYS A 80 8.57 -7.40 3.68
C CYS A 80 7.57 -6.23 3.68
N CYS A 81 6.26 -6.52 3.69
CA CYS A 81 5.23 -5.49 3.78
C CYS A 81 5.30 -4.73 5.12
N THR A 82 5.49 -5.41 6.25
CA THR A 82 5.61 -4.75 7.56
C THR A 82 6.82 -3.80 7.63
N LEU A 83 7.95 -4.18 7.01
CA LEU A 83 9.13 -3.31 6.92
C LEU A 83 8.93 -2.13 5.96
N ALA A 84 8.16 -2.31 4.88
CA ALA A 84 7.87 -1.25 3.91
C ALA A 84 6.81 -0.24 4.42
N THR A 85 5.90 -0.68 5.29
CA THR A 85 4.79 0.12 5.83
C THR A 85 5.22 1.45 6.48
N PRO A 86 6.25 1.53 7.35
CA PRO A 86 6.67 2.82 7.92
C PRO A 86 7.19 3.78 6.86
N TYR A 87 7.87 3.27 5.83
CA TYR A 87 8.37 4.10 4.74
C TYR A 87 7.24 4.63 3.87
N SER A 88 6.23 3.80 3.54
CA SER A 88 5.04 4.28 2.83
C SER A 88 4.27 5.32 3.65
N ALA A 89 4.09 5.09 4.95
CA ALA A 89 3.43 6.06 5.83
C ALA A 89 4.21 7.39 5.90
N TYR A 90 5.54 7.35 5.89
CA TYR A 90 6.36 8.56 5.80
C TYR A 90 6.11 9.34 4.50
N LEU A 91 6.05 8.64 3.35
CA LEU A 91 5.75 9.28 2.07
C LEU A 91 4.34 9.88 2.03
N ASP A 92 3.35 9.17 2.59
CA ASP A 92 1.97 9.67 2.68
C ASP A 92 1.90 10.96 3.53
N LEU A 93 2.63 11.02 4.64
CA LEU A 93 2.72 12.24 5.46
C LEU A 93 3.36 13.41 4.69
N GLN A 94 4.32 13.15 3.80
CA GLN A 94 4.90 14.19 2.95
C GLN A 94 3.92 14.66 1.88
N GLU A 95 3.16 13.75 1.28
CA GLU A 95 2.12 14.09 0.32
C GLU A 95 1.01 14.93 0.97
N LEU A 96 0.58 14.60 2.19
CA LEU A 96 -0.40 15.39 2.93
C LEU A 96 0.10 16.82 3.21
N LYS A 97 1.37 16.99 3.59
CA LYS A 97 1.98 18.33 3.74
C LYS A 97 2.00 19.08 2.41
N HIS A 98 2.36 18.40 1.33
CA HIS A 98 2.38 19.01 0.00
C HIS A 98 0.98 19.45 -0.45
N GLN A 99 -0.06 18.66 -0.17
CA GLN A 99 -1.45 19.03 -0.45
C GLN A 99 -1.91 20.23 0.37
N GLY A 100 -1.47 20.36 1.62
CA GLY A 100 -1.76 21.53 2.46
C GLY A 100 -1.14 22.85 1.94
N THR A 101 -0.02 22.78 1.20
CA THR A 101 0.59 23.97 0.58
C THR A 101 -0.08 24.39 -0.72
N LYS A 102 -0.83 23.49 -1.37
CA LYS A 102 -1.55 23.83 -2.60
C LYS A 102 -2.76 24.66 -2.22
N PRO A 103 -3.02 25.80 -2.91
CA PRO A 103 -4.25 26.54 -2.67
C PRO A 103 -5.46 25.62 -2.87
N PRO A 104 -6.55 25.81 -2.12
CA PRO A 104 -7.75 25.01 -2.27
C PRO A 104 -8.15 25.04 -3.75
N ARG A 105 -8.23 23.87 -4.39
CA ARG A 105 -8.73 23.83 -5.76
C ARG A 105 -10.17 24.35 -5.75
N PRO A 106 -10.54 25.22 -6.71
CA PRO A 106 -11.93 25.63 -6.83
C PRO A 106 -12.79 24.37 -6.96
N VAL A 107 -13.81 24.29 -6.11
CA VAL A 107 -14.81 23.21 -6.18
C VAL A 107 -15.37 23.23 -7.60
N SER A 108 -15.31 22.08 -8.28
CA SER A 108 -15.93 21.96 -9.60
C SER A 108 -17.41 22.23 -9.45
N LEU A 109 -17.93 23.25 -10.14
CA LEU A 109 -19.35 23.53 -10.19
C LEU A 109 -20.10 22.25 -10.62
N GLU A 110 -21.06 21.83 -9.82
CA GLU A 110 -21.98 20.76 -10.19
C GLU A 110 -22.74 21.20 -11.45
N SER A 111 -22.42 20.60 -12.59
CA SER A 111 -23.18 20.83 -13.81
C SER A 111 -24.55 20.15 -13.65
N ARG A 112 -25.62 20.75 -14.18
CA ARG A 112 -27.00 20.23 -14.08
C ARG A 112 -27.18 18.80 -14.61
N PHE A 113 -26.21 18.30 -15.37
CA PHE A 113 -26.23 17.00 -16.04
C PHE A 113 -25.36 15.93 -15.35
N MET A 114 -24.79 16.22 -14.19
CA MET A 114 -23.77 15.38 -13.54
C MET A 114 -24.28 14.18 -12.73
N ASN A 115 -25.59 13.94 -12.63
CA ASN A 115 -26.17 12.78 -11.92
C ASN A 115 -25.46 12.47 -10.58
N GLN A 116 -25.25 13.48 -9.74
CA GLN A 116 -24.59 13.38 -8.42
C GLN A 116 -23.16 12.82 -8.42
N ARG A 117 -22.46 12.81 -9.56
CA ARG A 117 -21.04 12.46 -9.62
C ARG A 117 -20.19 13.64 -9.18
N ARG A 118 -19.24 13.40 -8.26
CA ARG A 118 -18.33 14.43 -7.72
C ARG A 118 -17.39 15.05 -8.76
N TYR A 119 -17.09 14.32 -9.83
CA TYR A 119 -16.25 14.76 -10.93
C TYR A 119 -16.86 14.34 -12.26
N ASP A 120 -16.89 15.28 -13.20
CA ASP A 120 -17.35 14.99 -14.54
C ASP A 120 -16.22 14.27 -15.25
N PHE A 121 -16.32 12.96 -15.43
CA PHE A 121 -15.41 12.20 -16.28
C PHE A 121 -15.98 12.03 -17.69
N THR A 122 -17.04 12.76 -18.07
CA THR A 122 -17.56 12.70 -19.44
C THR A 122 -16.55 13.22 -20.47
N TRP A 123 -15.52 13.97 -20.07
CA TRP A 123 -14.38 14.30 -20.96
C TRP A 123 -13.51 13.10 -21.33
N MET A 124 -13.54 12.01 -20.54
CA MET A 124 -13.04 10.68 -20.97
C MET A 124 -14.11 9.97 -21.81
N HIS A 125 -14.69 10.70 -22.78
CA HIS A 125 -15.60 10.16 -23.76
C HIS A 125 -14.86 9.08 -24.59
N PRO A 126 -15.55 8.09 -25.22
CA PRO A 126 -14.92 7.19 -26.19
C PRO A 126 -14.10 7.89 -27.30
N GLN A 127 -14.35 9.19 -27.52
CA GLN A 127 -13.56 10.05 -28.42
C GLN A 127 -12.11 10.27 -27.96
N ASP A 128 -11.82 10.10 -26.68
CA ASP A 128 -10.48 10.22 -26.12
C ASP A 128 -9.53 9.10 -26.61
N LYS A 129 -10.09 8.07 -27.26
CA LYS A 129 -9.36 7.02 -27.99
C LYS A 129 -8.98 7.42 -29.43
N PHE A 130 -9.53 8.50 -29.99
CA PHE A 130 -9.16 8.96 -31.34
C PHE A 130 -7.71 9.42 -31.40
N CYS A 131 -7.16 9.89 -30.27
CA CYS A 131 -5.76 10.26 -30.17
C CYS A 131 -4.93 9.12 -29.55
N SER A 132 -4.55 8.14 -30.38
CA SER A 132 -3.71 7.01 -29.95
C SER A 132 -2.25 7.40 -29.64
N GLU A 133 -1.81 8.55 -30.14
CA GLU A 133 -0.44 9.06 -29.97
C GLU A 133 -0.18 9.61 -28.55
N CYS A 134 -1.23 10.05 -27.85
CA CYS A 134 -1.11 10.69 -26.54
C CYS A 134 -1.47 9.73 -25.40
N ARG A 135 -0.71 9.78 -24.29
CA ARG A 135 -1.02 8.98 -23.09
C ARG A 135 -2.36 9.43 -22.48
N PRO A 136 -3.15 8.52 -21.86
CA PRO A 136 -4.49 8.84 -21.34
C PRO A 136 -4.61 10.05 -20.40
N VAL A 137 -3.52 10.48 -19.76
CA VAL A 137 -3.50 11.56 -18.75
C VAL A 137 -2.75 12.81 -19.24
N GLU A 138 -2.19 12.80 -20.46
CA GLU A 138 -1.47 13.94 -21.03
C GLU A 138 -2.42 14.92 -21.72
N LEU A 139 -3.05 15.79 -20.91
CA LEU A 139 -4.11 16.69 -21.38
C LEU A 139 -3.62 17.76 -22.39
N GLU A 140 -2.32 18.07 -22.42
CA GLU A 140 -1.72 19.04 -23.36
C GLU A 140 -1.57 18.45 -24.76
N CYS A 141 -1.01 17.23 -24.84
CA CYS A 141 -0.92 16.46 -26.07
C CYS A 141 -2.31 16.23 -26.68
N LYS A 142 -3.28 15.83 -25.84
CA LYS A 142 -4.67 15.60 -26.28
C LYS A 142 -5.35 16.85 -26.81
N LYS A 143 -5.08 18.03 -26.22
CA LYS A 143 -5.61 19.30 -26.74
C LYS A 143 -5.15 19.55 -28.18
N MET A 144 -3.83 19.45 -28.43
CA MET A 144 -3.29 19.64 -29.78
C MET A 144 -3.89 18.66 -30.78
N CYS A 145 -4.09 17.42 -30.36
CA CYS A 145 -4.71 16.38 -31.17
C CYS A 145 -6.16 16.72 -31.53
N PHE A 146 -6.96 17.15 -30.55
CA PHE A 146 -8.35 17.54 -30.77
C PHE A 146 -8.46 18.81 -31.62
N ASP A 147 -7.52 19.75 -31.51
CA ASP A 147 -7.44 20.94 -32.36
C ASP A 147 -7.11 20.56 -33.82
N ARG A 148 -6.22 19.58 -34.05
CA ARG A 148 -6.00 19.01 -35.39
C ARG A 148 -7.27 18.36 -35.95
N TYR A 149 -7.97 17.52 -35.17
CA TYR A 149 -9.22 16.92 -35.62
C TYR A 149 -10.31 17.95 -35.94
N ARG A 150 -10.38 19.07 -35.21
CA ARG A 150 -11.29 20.18 -35.56
C ARG A 150 -10.92 20.86 -36.86
N SER A 151 -9.63 21.05 -37.13
CA SER A 151 -9.19 21.61 -38.42
C SER A 151 -9.55 20.72 -39.62
N MET A 152 -9.76 19.43 -39.38
CA MET A 152 -10.26 18.45 -40.35
C MET A 152 -11.79 18.32 -40.34
N ASP A 153 -12.50 19.26 -39.72
CA ASP A 153 -13.96 19.34 -39.61
C ASP A 153 -14.63 18.17 -38.85
N TYR A 154 -13.87 17.46 -38.01
CA TYR A 154 -14.45 16.46 -37.11
C TYR A 154 -15.07 17.13 -35.88
N ARG A 155 -16.28 16.66 -35.52
CA ARG A 155 -17.03 17.16 -34.35
C ARG A 155 -16.45 16.64 -33.03
N MET A 156 -15.44 17.32 -32.50
CA MET A 156 -14.75 16.99 -31.24
C MET A 156 -15.19 17.88 -30.07
N TYR A 157 -15.69 17.27 -28.99
CA TYR A 157 -16.12 17.95 -27.76
C TYR A 157 -15.00 17.96 -26.68
N GLY A 158 -14.96 18.99 -25.82
CA GLY A 158 -13.98 19.10 -24.72
C GLY A 158 -12.66 19.82 -25.09
N PHE A 159 -11.81 20.19 -24.12
CA PHE A 159 -10.49 20.83 -24.35
C PHE A 159 -10.46 22.13 -25.20
N GLN A 160 -11.54 22.91 -25.23
CA GLN A 160 -11.59 24.17 -25.99
C GLN A 160 -10.95 25.35 -25.26
N ARG A 161 -10.92 25.31 -23.92
CA ARG A 161 -10.37 26.39 -23.10
C ARG A 161 -8.87 26.21 -22.89
N PRO A 162 -8.08 27.30 -22.78
CA PRO A 162 -6.71 27.21 -22.31
C PRO A 162 -6.66 26.62 -20.89
N ARG A 163 -5.69 25.74 -20.63
CA ARG A 163 -5.50 25.07 -19.33
C ARG A 163 -5.21 26.07 -18.22
N ILE A 164 -4.49 27.13 -18.55
CA ILE A 164 -4.09 28.18 -17.63
C ILE A 164 -4.95 29.39 -17.94
N GLN A 165 -5.98 29.64 -17.13
CA GLN A 165 -6.51 30.98 -16.99
C GLN A 165 -5.47 31.75 -16.19
N THR A 166 -4.66 32.57 -16.84
CA THR A 166 -3.88 33.56 -16.12
C THR A 166 -4.87 34.55 -15.50
N PHE A 167 -5.09 34.47 -14.19
CA PHE A 167 -5.72 35.53 -13.41
C PHE A 167 -4.77 36.73 -13.31
N TYR A 168 -4.39 37.33 -14.44
CA TYR A 168 -3.69 38.61 -14.44
C TYR A 168 -4.69 39.71 -14.80
N SER A 169 -5.39 40.17 -13.78
CA SER A 169 -5.73 41.57 -13.55
C SER A 169 -6.39 41.67 -12.18
N PHE A 170 -5.58 41.75 -11.13
CA PHE A 170 -6.02 42.55 -9.99
C PHE A 170 -5.98 43.99 -10.48
N SER A 171 -7.12 44.52 -10.95
CA SER A 171 -7.31 45.97 -11.05
C SER A 171 -7.18 46.51 -9.63
N THR A 172 -6.01 47.06 -9.32
CA THR A 172 -5.85 47.87 -8.12
C THR A 172 -6.24 49.28 -8.52
N TRP A 173 -7.46 49.64 -8.10
CA TRP A 173 -8.11 50.95 -8.15
C TRP A 173 -8.58 51.45 -9.52
#